data_AF-A0A117NN95-F1
#
_entry.id   AF-A0A117NN95-F1
#
_cell.length_a   1.000
_cell.length_b   1.000
_cell.length_c   1.000
_cell.angle_alpha   90.00
_cell.angle_beta   90.00
_cell.angle_gamma   90.00
#
_symmetry.space_group_name_H-M   'P 1'
#
loop_
_entity.id
_entity.type
_entity.pdbx_description
1 polymer ?
#
loop_
_entity_poly.entity_id
_entity_poly.type
_entity_poly.pdbx_seq_one_letter_code
_entity_poly.pdbx_strand_id
1 'polypeptide(L)'
;MRTIEETRKRWDILFSDNDTPSDLRAALQSEQGGNLCNDGLRSVCWKAFLLFDGLDKNKWAPKLDESRDAYRALRDHFLKYIEHPDDLESTVDPLADDEQSPWQTLRHDETLRSEILQDVDRCLQENYFFQEPDTKSKLTDILFVYSKLNPDVGYRQGMHELLAPILWTVDRDSVKPHPGGHDANKDKNGPHIL
;
A
#
# COMPACT_ATOMS: atom_id res chain seq x y z
N MET A 1 18.99 -7.43 -0.08
CA MET A 1 18.30 -6.12 -0.11
C MET A 1 19.29 -5.09 -0.62
N ARG A 2 18.88 -4.17 -1.51
CA ARG A 2 19.79 -3.24 -2.22
C ARG A 2 20.16 -2.04 -1.35
N THR A 3 21.33 -1.45 -1.61
CA THR A 3 21.77 -0.23 -0.90
C THR A 3 21.14 1.02 -1.51
N ILE A 4 21.18 2.13 -0.77
CA ILE A 4 20.71 3.43 -1.26
C ILE A 4 21.59 3.90 -2.43
N GLU A 5 22.89 3.68 -2.34
CA GLU A 5 23.87 4.12 -3.35
C GLU A 5 23.66 3.40 -4.69
N GLU A 6 23.39 2.09 -4.66
CA GLU A 6 23.05 1.31 -5.86
C GLU A 6 21.74 1.79 -6.48
N THR A 7 20.73 2.06 -5.66
CA THR A 7 19.42 2.55 -6.10
C THR A 7 19.56 3.93 -6.76
N ARG A 8 20.37 4.83 -6.20
CA ARG A 8 20.61 6.17 -6.77
C ARG A 8 21.31 6.10 -8.12
N LYS A 9 22.38 5.31 -8.26
CA LYS A 9 23.08 5.16 -9.56
C LYS A 9 22.13 4.71 -10.68
N ARG A 10 21.24 3.77 -10.37
CA ARG A 10 20.24 3.26 -11.32
C ARG A 10 19.19 4.32 -11.64
N TRP A 11 18.76 5.06 -10.63
CA TRP A 11 17.84 6.18 -10.82
C TRP A 11 18.43 7.20 -11.78
N ASP A 12 19.67 7.61 -11.56
CA ASP A 12 20.35 8.60 -12.40
C ASP A 12 20.46 8.12 -13.85
N ILE A 13 20.82 6.85 -14.07
CA ILE A 13 20.87 6.25 -15.42
C ILE A 13 19.49 6.24 -16.09
N LEU A 14 18.43 5.91 -15.34
CA LEU A 14 17.09 5.78 -15.90
C LEU A 14 16.44 7.14 -16.20
N PHE A 15 16.78 8.18 -15.42
CA PHE A 15 16.06 9.45 -15.43
C PHE A 15 16.91 10.65 -15.85
N SER A 16 18.17 10.45 -16.30
CA SER A 16 19.04 11.51 -16.81
C SER A 16 18.50 12.15 -18.08
N ASP A 17 18.02 11.32 -19.01
CA ASP A 17 17.64 11.73 -20.38
C ASP A 17 16.17 11.42 -20.70
N ASN A 18 15.40 10.93 -19.72
CA ASN A 18 14.02 10.51 -19.89
C ASN A 18 13.07 11.43 -19.09
N ASP A 19 12.71 12.56 -19.70
CA ASP A 19 11.85 13.58 -19.07
C ASP A 19 10.37 13.45 -19.44
N THR A 20 10.03 12.61 -20.43
CA THR A 20 8.64 12.29 -20.76
C THR A 20 8.31 10.81 -20.58
N PRO A 21 7.03 10.45 -20.33
CA PRO A 21 6.62 9.05 -20.26
C PRO A 21 6.94 8.26 -21.54
N SER A 22 6.96 8.92 -22.70
CA SER A 22 7.32 8.33 -23.98
C SER A 22 8.80 7.95 -24.03
N ASP A 23 9.69 8.84 -23.56
CA ASP A 23 11.13 8.58 -23.50
C ASP A 23 11.43 7.44 -22.53
N LEU A 24 10.81 7.48 -21.34
CA LEU A 24 10.93 6.40 -20.36
C LEU A 24 10.43 5.06 -20.92
N ARG A 25 9.32 5.04 -21.66
CA ARG A 25 8.82 3.83 -22.32
C ARG A 25 9.81 3.33 -23.38
N ALA A 26 10.37 4.21 -24.20
CA ALA A 26 11.36 3.83 -25.22
C ALA A 26 12.64 3.27 -24.57
N ALA A 27 13.13 3.90 -23.51
CA ALA A 27 14.31 3.44 -22.76
C ALA A 27 14.09 2.03 -22.18
N LEU A 28 12.91 1.77 -21.60
CA LEU A 28 12.56 0.47 -21.04
C LEU A 28 12.35 -0.63 -22.10
N GLN A 29 12.01 -0.27 -23.33
CA GLN A 29 11.85 -1.20 -24.45
C GLN A 29 13.16 -1.47 -25.21
N SER A 30 14.20 -0.67 -24.98
CA SER A 30 15.49 -0.85 -25.63
C SER A 30 16.21 -2.11 -25.14
N GLU A 31 16.94 -2.80 -26.02
CA GLU A 31 17.73 -3.99 -25.65
C GLU A 31 18.83 -3.69 -24.61
N GLN A 32 19.25 -2.42 -24.52
CA GLN A 32 20.19 -1.93 -23.51
C GLN A 32 19.52 -1.68 -22.13
N GLY A 33 18.20 -1.45 -22.11
CA GLY A 33 17.39 -1.23 -20.91
C GLY A 33 16.90 -2.52 -20.23
N GLY A 34 17.16 -3.69 -20.82
CA GLY A 34 16.60 -5.00 -20.48
C GLY A 34 16.79 -5.50 -19.04
N ASN A 35 17.52 -4.77 -18.20
CA ASN A 35 17.74 -5.13 -16.81
C ASN A 35 17.36 -4.04 -15.80
N LEU A 36 16.97 -2.82 -16.23
CA LEU A 36 16.69 -1.73 -15.28
C LEU A 36 15.54 -2.10 -14.34
N CYS A 37 14.34 -2.39 -14.86
CA CYS A 37 13.22 -2.84 -14.03
C CYS A 37 13.42 -4.21 -13.35
N ASN A 38 14.21 -5.11 -13.94
CA ASN A 38 14.48 -6.43 -13.35
C ASN A 38 15.39 -6.32 -12.13
N ASP A 39 16.30 -5.36 -12.14
CA ASP A 39 17.34 -5.20 -11.12
C ASP A 39 17.04 -4.05 -10.14
N GLY A 40 15.89 -3.38 -10.26
CA GLY A 40 15.34 -2.40 -9.31
C GLY A 40 14.64 -1.22 -9.98
N LEU A 41 13.73 -0.55 -9.26
CA LEU A 41 12.93 0.58 -9.77
C LEU A 41 11.68 0.18 -10.57
N ARG A 42 11.32 -1.10 -10.65
CA ARG A 42 10.06 -1.51 -11.31
C ARG A 42 8.85 -0.81 -10.69
N SER A 43 8.79 -0.75 -9.36
CA SER A 43 7.74 -0.05 -8.62
C SER A 43 7.74 1.46 -8.90
N VAL A 44 8.89 2.06 -9.17
CA VAL A 44 9.02 3.48 -9.56
C VAL A 44 8.44 3.67 -10.95
N CYS A 45 8.83 2.84 -11.92
CA CYS A 45 8.30 2.89 -13.28
C CYS A 45 6.77 2.68 -13.29
N TRP A 46 6.27 1.74 -12.49
CA TRP A 46 4.83 1.53 -12.36
C TRP A 46 4.12 2.76 -11.81
N LYS A 47 4.65 3.38 -10.74
CA LYS A 47 4.10 4.63 -10.21
C LYS A 47 4.14 5.75 -11.27
N ALA A 48 5.25 5.89 -11.98
CA ALA A 48 5.42 6.85 -13.07
C ALA A 48 4.32 6.73 -14.13
N PHE A 49 3.98 5.51 -14.55
CA PHE A 49 2.96 5.27 -15.58
C PHE A 49 1.52 5.22 -15.08
N LEU A 50 1.29 4.78 -13.83
CA LEU A 50 -0.05 4.52 -13.31
C LEU A 50 -0.60 5.66 -12.44
N LEU A 51 0.27 6.44 -11.78
CA LEU A 51 -0.15 7.44 -10.79
C LEU A 51 0.11 8.87 -11.23
N PHE A 52 0.92 9.11 -12.26
CA PHE A 52 1.31 10.46 -12.68
C PHE A 52 0.99 10.69 -14.15
N ASP A 53 0.55 11.90 -14.46
CA ASP A 53 0.24 12.33 -15.83
C ASP A 53 1.51 12.75 -16.61
N GLY A 54 2.68 12.64 -15.99
CA GLY A 54 3.98 13.01 -16.55
C GLY A 54 5.15 12.70 -15.60
N LEU A 55 6.39 12.96 -16.04
CA LEU A 55 7.60 12.70 -15.25
C LEU A 55 8.13 13.94 -14.50
N ASP A 56 7.23 14.85 -14.12
CA ASP A 56 7.58 15.96 -13.23
C ASP A 56 7.82 15.44 -11.79
N LYS A 57 9.06 15.02 -11.54
CA LYS A 57 9.52 14.39 -10.29
C LYS A 57 9.24 15.25 -9.04
N ASN A 58 9.15 16.59 -9.19
CA ASN A 58 8.85 17.50 -8.08
C ASN A 58 7.43 17.31 -7.54
N LYS A 59 6.50 16.82 -8.36
CA LYS A 59 5.11 16.54 -7.96
C LYS A 59 4.94 15.16 -7.34
N TRP A 60 5.94 14.29 -7.45
CA TRP A 60 5.78 12.89 -7.06
C TRP A 60 5.66 12.71 -5.56
N ALA A 61 6.58 13.28 -4.79
CA ALA A 61 6.56 13.13 -3.33
C ALA A 61 5.27 13.73 -2.71
N PRO A 62 4.86 14.98 -3.01
CA PRO A 62 3.62 15.53 -2.44
C PRO A 62 2.38 14.71 -2.77
N LYS A 63 2.20 14.29 -4.03
CA LYS A 63 1.04 13.48 -4.44
C LYS A 63 1.03 12.10 -3.78
N LEU A 64 2.20 11.47 -3.59
CA LEU A 64 2.30 10.19 -2.89
C LEU A 64 1.97 10.34 -1.41
N ASP A 65 2.40 11.42 -0.78
CA ASP A 65 2.11 11.67 0.64
C ASP A 65 0.61 11.95 0.84
N GLU A 66 0.01 12.79 0.00
CA GLU A 66 -1.45 13.01 -0.01
C GLU A 66 -2.22 11.70 -0.21
N SER A 67 -1.80 10.86 -1.17
CA SER A 67 -2.45 9.57 -1.43
C SER A 67 -2.31 8.59 -0.25
N ARG A 68 -1.16 8.58 0.43
CA ARG A 68 -0.92 7.76 1.63
C ARG A 68 -1.75 8.25 2.81
N ASP A 69 -1.89 9.55 2.96
CA ASP A 69 -2.70 10.18 4.00
C ASP A 69 -4.18 9.86 3.80
N ALA A 70 -4.66 10.00 2.57
CA ALA A 70 -6.02 9.60 2.19
C ALA A 70 -6.27 8.11 2.46
N TYR A 71 -5.35 7.23 2.05
CA TYR A 71 -5.48 5.80 2.32
C TYR A 71 -5.50 5.48 3.82
N ARG A 72 -4.62 6.09 4.63
CA ARG A 72 -4.65 5.88 6.10
C ARG A 72 -5.98 6.31 6.69
N ALA A 73 -6.47 7.50 6.33
CA ALA A 73 -7.75 7.99 6.83
C ALA A 73 -8.92 7.04 6.47
N LEU A 74 -8.93 6.49 5.25
CA LEU A 74 -9.93 5.53 4.80
C LEU A 74 -9.82 4.18 5.52
N ARG A 75 -8.60 3.68 5.67
CA ARG A 75 -8.32 2.45 6.43
C ARG A 75 -8.80 2.60 7.87
N ASP A 76 -8.37 3.66 8.55
CA ASP A 76 -8.73 3.90 9.95
C ASP A 76 -10.25 4.08 10.12
N HIS A 77 -10.92 4.74 9.16
CA HIS A 77 -12.36 4.87 9.17
C HIS A 77 -13.09 3.53 9.00
N PHE A 78 -12.74 2.75 7.98
CA PHE A 78 -13.45 1.51 7.67
C PHE A 78 -13.11 0.35 8.62
N LEU A 79 -11.91 0.34 9.19
CA LEU A 79 -11.51 -0.70 10.15
C LEU A 79 -11.85 -0.36 11.60
N LYS A 80 -12.26 0.88 11.91
CA LYS A 80 -12.49 1.35 13.29
C LYS A 80 -13.21 0.33 14.16
N TYR A 81 -14.39 -0.14 13.74
CA TYR A 81 -15.21 -1.05 14.54
C TYR A 81 -14.81 -2.52 14.42
N ILE A 82 -13.99 -2.87 13.44
CA ILE A 82 -13.38 -4.21 13.33
C ILE A 82 -12.22 -4.32 14.33
N GLU A 83 -11.41 -3.26 14.46
CA GLU A 83 -10.27 -3.21 15.40
C GLU A 83 -10.72 -2.87 16.83
N HIS A 84 -11.78 -2.05 16.96
CA HIS A 84 -12.34 -1.59 18.23
C HIS A 84 -13.87 -1.77 18.24
N PRO A 85 -14.37 -3.01 18.37
CA PRO A 85 -15.82 -3.27 18.39
C PRO A 85 -16.52 -2.62 19.59
N ASP A 86 -15.80 -2.40 20.70
CA ASP A 86 -16.34 -1.74 21.90
C ASP A 86 -16.68 -0.26 21.69
N ASP A 87 -16.10 0.40 20.68
CA ASP A 87 -16.40 1.80 20.34
C ASP A 87 -17.77 1.95 19.64
N LEU A 88 -18.42 0.83 19.30
CA LEU A 88 -19.71 0.82 18.64
C LEU A 88 -20.82 1.11 19.65
N GLU A 89 -21.00 2.38 19.98
CA GLU A 89 -22.10 2.83 20.83
C GLU A 89 -23.44 2.70 20.09
N SER A 90 -24.23 1.68 20.44
CA SER A 90 -25.56 1.47 19.90
C SER A 90 -26.57 1.16 21.00
N THR A 91 -27.73 1.83 20.94
CA THR A 91 -28.89 1.52 21.79
C THR A 91 -29.74 0.38 21.22
N VAL A 92 -29.39 -0.11 20.02
CA VAL A 92 -30.07 -1.19 19.31
C VAL A 92 -29.44 -2.53 19.72
N ASP A 93 -30.29 -3.53 19.96
CA ASP A 93 -29.85 -4.90 20.29
C ASP A 93 -28.89 -5.42 19.19
N PRO A 94 -27.68 -5.88 19.55
CA PRO A 94 -26.70 -6.45 18.62
C PRO A 94 -27.24 -7.61 17.75
N LEU A 95 -28.24 -8.33 18.26
CA LEU A 95 -28.88 -9.45 17.59
C LEU A 95 -30.18 -9.05 16.87
N ALA A 96 -30.59 -7.78 16.92
CA ALA A 96 -31.74 -7.32 16.14
C ALA A 96 -31.46 -7.43 14.65
N ASP A 97 -32.48 -7.91 13.93
CA ASP A 97 -32.46 -8.02 12.47
C ASP A 97 -32.93 -6.70 11.82
N ASP A 98 -32.29 -5.60 12.25
CA ASP A 98 -32.50 -4.27 11.70
C ASP A 98 -31.38 -3.98 10.69
N GLU A 99 -31.73 -3.90 9.40
CA GLU A 99 -30.80 -3.64 8.30
C GLU A 99 -30.05 -2.31 8.44
N GLN A 100 -30.59 -1.33 9.17
CA GLN A 100 -29.93 -0.05 9.41
C GLN A 100 -29.06 -0.06 10.69
N SER A 101 -29.00 -1.19 11.40
CA SER A 101 -28.20 -1.33 12.61
C SER A 101 -26.71 -1.24 12.32
N PRO A 102 -25.93 -0.50 13.12
CA PRO A 102 -24.47 -0.49 13.03
C PRO A 102 -23.86 -1.90 13.16
N TRP A 103 -24.53 -2.79 13.90
CA TRP A 103 -24.14 -4.19 14.06
C TRP A 103 -24.25 -5.01 12.78
N GLN A 104 -25.24 -4.73 11.92
CA GLN A 104 -25.31 -5.37 10.61
C GLN A 104 -24.11 -4.94 9.76
N THR A 105 -23.79 -3.65 9.73
CA THR A 105 -22.64 -3.14 8.97
C THR A 105 -21.34 -3.80 9.42
N LEU A 106 -21.10 -3.90 10.73
CA LEU A 106 -19.92 -4.58 11.27
C LEU A 106 -19.88 -6.05 10.85
N ARG A 107 -20.98 -6.79 10.98
CA ARG A 107 -21.06 -8.20 10.57
C ARG A 107 -20.80 -8.40 9.07
N HIS A 108 -21.31 -7.52 8.23
CA HIS A 108 -21.03 -7.54 6.78
C HIS A 108 -19.54 -7.28 6.51
N ASP A 109 -18.93 -6.34 7.22
CA ASP A 109 -17.52 -6.00 7.07
C ASP A 109 -16.58 -7.12 7.55
N GLU A 110 -16.91 -7.77 8.67
CA GLU A 110 -16.21 -8.96 9.16
C GLU A 110 -16.33 -10.13 8.18
N THR A 111 -17.52 -10.35 7.62
CA THR A 111 -17.77 -11.40 6.62
C THR A 111 -16.93 -11.15 5.37
N LEU A 112 -16.93 -9.92 4.85
CA LEU A 112 -16.14 -9.52 3.68
C LEU A 112 -14.63 -9.70 3.93
N ARG A 113 -14.13 -9.26 5.08
CA ARG A 113 -12.71 -9.46 5.43
C ARG A 113 -12.34 -10.92 5.55
N SER A 114 -13.21 -11.75 6.14
CA SER A 114 -13.00 -13.19 6.22
C SER A 114 -12.94 -13.84 4.84
N GLU A 115 -13.82 -13.46 3.91
CA GLU A 115 -13.79 -13.93 2.52
C GLU A 115 -12.45 -13.59 1.84
N ILE A 116 -12.03 -12.32 1.94
CA ILE A 116 -10.74 -11.86 1.39
C ILE A 116 -9.57 -12.63 2.01
N LEU A 117 -9.57 -12.79 3.33
CA LEU A 117 -8.49 -13.46 4.05
C LEU A 117 -8.35 -14.93 3.63
N GLN A 118 -9.45 -15.65 3.44
CA GLN A 118 -9.42 -17.04 2.98
C GLN A 118 -8.72 -17.18 1.62
N ASP A 119 -8.93 -16.22 0.72
CA ASP A 119 -8.26 -16.16 -0.57
C ASP A 119 -6.78 -15.78 -0.45
N VAL A 120 -6.47 -14.75 0.35
CA VAL A 120 -5.09 -14.33 0.65
C VAL A 120 -4.27 -15.46 1.28
N ASP A 121 -4.86 -16.27 2.16
CA ASP A 121 -4.21 -17.41 2.81
C ASP A 121 -3.76 -18.50 1.84
N ARG A 122 -4.37 -18.59 0.66
CA ARG A 122 -3.98 -19.54 -0.40
C ARG A 122 -3.08 -18.90 -1.45
N CYS A 123 -2.96 -17.58 -1.46
CA CYS A 123 -2.22 -16.84 -2.49
C CYS A 123 -0.71 -17.08 -2.38
N LEU A 124 -0.10 -17.54 -3.47
CA LEU A 124 1.36 -17.61 -3.66
C LEU A 124 2.15 -18.19 -2.47
N GLN A 125 1.59 -19.21 -1.80
CA GLN A 125 2.14 -19.75 -0.55
C GLN A 125 3.52 -20.38 -0.68
N GLU A 126 4.03 -20.65 -1.89
CA GLU A 126 5.42 -21.09 -2.07
C GLU A 126 6.45 -20.01 -1.78
N ASN A 127 6.04 -18.73 -1.77
CA ASN A 127 6.91 -17.61 -1.44
C ASN A 127 6.67 -17.16 0.01
N TYR A 128 7.70 -17.27 0.85
CA TYR A 128 7.67 -16.92 2.28
C TYR A 128 7.11 -15.53 2.57
N PHE A 129 7.33 -14.56 1.69
CA PHE A 129 6.78 -13.21 1.86
C PHE A 129 5.26 -13.19 1.99
N PHE A 130 4.55 -14.03 1.24
CA PHE A 130 3.08 -14.13 1.31
C PHE A 130 2.58 -15.02 2.44
N GLN A 131 3.50 -15.69 3.16
CA GLN A 131 3.18 -16.38 4.40
C GLN A 131 3.24 -15.43 5.61
N GLU A 132 3.96 -14.32 5.51
CA GLU A 132 4.13 -13.37 6.62
C GLU A 132 2.79 -12.73 7.03
N PRO A 133 2.46 -12.71 8.33
CA PRO A 133 1.21 -12.11 8.82
C PRO A 133 1.02 -10.65 8.39
N ASP A 134 2.09 -9.86 8.41
CA ASP A 134 2.06 -8.45 7.99
C ASP A 134 1.72 -8.31 6.51
N THR A 135 2.20 -9.21 5.66
CA THR A 135 1.88 -9.21 4.22
C THR A 135 0.43 -9.59 3.98
N LYS A 136 -0.05 -10.64 4.66
CA LYS A 136 -1.46 -11.05 4.59
C LYS A 136 -2.41 -9.94 5.07
N SER A 137 -2.03 -9.27 6.15
CA SER A 137 -2.77 -8.12 6.69
C SER A 137 -2.83 -6.98 5.68
N LYS A 138 -1.69 -6.60 5.08
CA LYS A 138 -1.65 -5.55 4.03
C LYS A 138 -2.53 -5.90 2.83
N LEU A 139 -2.46 -7.12 2.31
CA LEU A 139 -3.30 -7.56 1.18
C LEU A 139 -4.78 -7.48 1.54
N THR A 140 -5.15 -7.97 2.72
CA THR A 140 -6.53 -7.98 3.20
C THR A 140 -7.07 -6.56 3.38
N ASP A 141 -6.29 -5.67 4.00
CA ASP A 141 -6.65 -4.26 4.23
C ASP A 141 -6.86 -3.52 2.92
N ILE A 142 -5.94 -3.65 1.97
CA ILE A 142 -6.03 -2.95 0.67
C ILE A 142 -7.28 -3.41 -0.10
N LEU A 143 -7.54 -4.71 -0.17
CA LEU A 143 -8.70 -5.26 -0.87
C LEU A 143 -10.01 -4.89 -0.18
N PHE A 144 -10.02 -4.89 1.16
CA PHE A 144 -11.18 -4.49 1.94
C PHE A 144 -11.51 -3.01 1.70
N VAL A 145 -10.55 -2.11 1.87
CA VAL A 145 -10.74 -0.67 1.62
C VAL A 145 -11.19 -0.42 0.18
N TYR A 146 -10.57 -1.09 -0.81
CA TYR A 146 -11.00 -0.99 -2.20
C TYR A 146 -12.48 -1.38 -2.38
N SER A 147 -12.89 -2.48 -1.76
CA SER A 147 -14.28 -2.98 -1.86
C SER A 147 -15.28 -2.03 -1.20
N LYS A 148 -14.91 -1.40 -0.08
CA LYS A 148 -15.75 -0.39 0.58
C LYS A 148 -15.90 0.89 -0.25
N LEU A 149 -14.88 1.28 -1.00
CA LEU A 149 -14.91 2.45 -1.89
C LEU A 149 -15.67 2.19 -3.19
N ASN A 150 -15.76 0.94 -3.64
CA ASN A 150 -16.35 0.55 -4.92
C ASN A 150 -17.46 -0.50 -4.68
N PRO A 151 -18.58 -0.15 -4.03
CA PRO A 151 -19.61 -1.11 -3.63
C PRO A 151 -20.35 -1.75 -4.81
N ASP A 152 -20.33 -1.12 -5.98
CA ASP A 152 -20.86 -1.66 -7.24
C ASP A 152 -20.04 -2.85 -7.78
N VAL A 153 -18.73 -2.83 -7.55
CA VAL A 153 -17.82 -3.92 -7.92
C VAL A 153 -17.69 -4.93 -6.78
N GLY A 154 -17.41 -4.41 -5.57
CA GLY A 154 -17.06 -5.16 -4.37
C GLY A 154 -15.75 -5.92 -4.49
N TYR A 155 -15.51 -6.84 -3.55
CA TYR A 155 -14.45 -7.84 -3.70
C TYR A 155 -14.91 -8.93 -4.67
N ARG A 156 -13.98 -9.44 -5.49
CA ARG A 156 -14.19 -10.60 -6.35
C ARG A 156 -13.00 -11.54 -6.21
N GLN A 157 -13.28 -12.83 -6.08
CA GLN A 157 -12.27 -13.87 -6.05
C GLN A 157 -11.31 -13.72 -7.25
N GLY A 158 -10.01 -13.74 -6.97
CA GLY A 158 -8.93 -13.49 -7.93
C GLY A 158 -8.31 -12.09 -7.85
N MET A 159 -8.98 -11.10 -7.24
CA MET A 159 -8.38 -9.76 -7.07
C MET A 159 -7.09 -9.77 -6.24
N HIS A 160 -6.96 -10.69 -5.29
CA HIS A 160 -5.75 -10.90 -4.51
C HIS A 160 -4.54 -11.33 -5.38
N GLU A 161 -4.77 -12.09 -6.46
CA GLU A 161 -3.73 -12.50 -7.40
C GLU A 161 -3.21 -11.32 -8.24
N LEU A 162 -4.04 -10.29 -8.45
CA LEU A 162 -3.63 -9.05 -9.11
C LEU A 162 -2.81 -8.17 -8.15
N LEU A 163 -3.26 -8.06 -6.90
CA LEU A 163 -2.61 -7.20 -5.90
C LEU A 163 -1.27 -7.77 -5.42
N ALA A 164 -1.16 -9.09 -5.25
CA ALA A 164 0.02 -9.73 -4.67
C ALA A 164 1.34 -9.41 -5.41
N PRO A 165 1.43 -9.50 -6.75
CA PRO A 165 2.62 -9.10 -7.50
C PRO A 165 2.95 -7.60 -7.35
N ILE A 166 1.95 -6.74 -7.20
CA ILE A 166 2.14 -5.30 -6.98
C ILE A 166 2.79 -5.06 -5.62
N LEU A 167 2.22 -5.64 -4.57
CA LEU A 167 2.75 -5.50 -3.21
C LEU A 167 4.19 -6.05 -3.13
N TRP A 168 4.44 -7.23 -3.70
CA TRP A 168 5.78 -7.82 -3.76
C TRP A 168 6.79 -6.96 -4.50
N THR A 169 6.40 -6.38 -5.64
CA THR A 169 7.28 -5.50 -6.42
C THR A 169 7.63 -4.23 -5.65
N VAL A 170 6.65 -3.64 -4.97
CA VAL A 170 6.86 -2.45 -4.12
C VAL A 170 7.78 -2.78 -2.93
N ASP A 171 7.57 -3.92 -2.28
CA ASP A 171 8.39 -4.35 -1.15
C ASP A 171 9.85 -4.62 -1.55
N ARG A 172 10.08 -5.37 -2.64
CA ARG A 172 11.43 -5.65 -3.14
C ARG A 172 12.21 -4.40 -3.54
N ASP A 173 11.51 -3.37 -4.01
CA ASP A 173 12.07 -2.07 -4.34
C ASP A 173 12.22 -1.12 -3.15
N SER A 174 11.67 -1.47 -1.99
CA SER A 174 11.87 -0.69 -0.78
C SER A 174 13.34 -0.67 -0.38
N VAL A 175 13.79 0.48 0.11
CA VAL A 175 15.14 0.67 0.62
C VAL A 175 15.03 0.85 2.12
N LYS A 176 15.80 0.06 2.90
CA LYS A 176 15.80 0.24 4.37
C LYS A 176 16.36 1.62 4.70
N PRO A 177 15.70 2.40 5.57
CA PRO A 177 16.35 3.55 6.17
C PRO A 177 17.58 3.06 6.95
N HIS A 178 18.67 3.80 6.85
CA HIS A 178 19.93 3.45 7.51
C HIS A 178 19.70 3.33 9.03
N PRO A 179 20.13 2.24 9.70
CA PRO A 179 19.87 2.03 11.13
C PRO A 179 20.52 3.07 12.06
N GLY A 180 21.29 4.03 11.53
CA GLY A 180 22.03 5.05 12.29
C GLY A 180 21.43 6.47 12.25
N GLY A 181 20.27 6.68 11.63
CA GLY A 181 19.59 7.98 11.60
C GLY A 181 18.62 8.15 12.76
N HIS A 182 19.06 7.99 13.99
CA HIS A 182 18.29 8.48 15.13
C HIS A 182 18.18 10.01 14.96
N ASP A 183 16.95 10.52 14.97
CA ASP A 183 16.67 11.94 15.09
C ASP A 183 17.36 12.51 16.35
N ALA A 184 18.60 12.95 16.17
CA ALA A 184 19.34 13.76 17.12
C ALA A 184 18.80 15.20 17.07
N ASN A 185 17.48 15.37 17.27
CA ASN A 185 16.88 16.65 17.58
C ASN A 185 15.52 16.54 18.28
N LYS A 186 15.38 15.60 19.21
CA LYS A 186 14.33 15.65 20.24
C LYS A 186 15.00 15.47 21.60
N ASP A 187 15.74 16.48 22.05
CA ASP A 187 16.20 16.56 23.44
C ASP A 187 16.71 17.95 23.84
N LYS A 188 15.98 19.03 23.49
CA LYS A 188 16.15 20.34 24.16
C LYS A 188 14.84 21.11 24.16
N ASN A 189 13.98 20.80 25.13
CA ASN A 189 13.26 21.78 25.96
C ASN A 189 12.22 21.05 26.84
N GLY A 190 12.70 20.38 27.89
CA GLY A 190 12.10 20.61 29.21
C GLY A 190 12.78 21.85 29.79
N PRO A 191 12.04 22.72 30.50
CA PRO A 191 11.99 22.48 31.93
C PRO A 191 10.64 22.80 32.60
N HIS A 192 10.31 21.94 33.58
CA HIS A 192 9.89 22.31 34.95
C HIS A 192 8.61 23.15 35.19
N ILE A 193 7.62 22.53 35.85
CA ILE A 193 7.14 22.81 37.23
C ILE A 193 5.62 22.63 37.37
N LEU A 194 5.27 21.81 38.38
CA LEU A 194 3.98 21.48 39.02
C LEU A 194 2.97 20.65 38.21
#